data_AF-A0A3D8J4F9-F1
#
_entry.id   AF-A0A3D8J4F9-F1
#
_cell.length_a   1.000
_cell.length_b   1.000
_cell.length_c   1.000
_cell.angle_alpha   90.00
_cell.angle_beta   90.00
_cell.angle_gamma   90.00
#
_symmetry.space_group_name_H-M   'P 1'
#
loop_
_entity.id
_entity.type
_entity.pdbx_description
1 polymer ?
#
loop_
_entity_poly.entity_id
_entity_poly.type
_entity_poly.pdbx_seq_one_letter_code
_entity_poly.pdbx_strand_id
1 'polypeptide(L)'
;MATIDVVIRALRILKKHQYGNFYEVRHYLDKALSHLSFDARQHDIEKAIENLDDRFYAASKEDKQIVKEALTVCLNDLLRKK
;
A
#
# COMPACT_ATOMS: atom_id res chain seq x y z
N MET A 1 7.75 0.74 -12.55
CA MET A 1 6.72 1.66 -12.04
C MET A 1 5.52 0.81 -11.69
N ALA A 2 5.14 0.73 -10.43
CA ALA A 2 3.84 0.18 -10.06
C ALA A 2 2.77 0.88 -10.91
N THR A 3 2.03 0.12 -11.72
CA THR A 3 1.01 0.69 -12.60
C THR A 3 -0.05 1.39 -11.78
N ILE A 4 -0.66 2.44 -12.34
CA ILE A 4 -1.82 3.14 -11.75
C ILE A 4 -2.89 2.15 -11.23
N ASP A 5 -3.05 1.01 -11.90
CA ASP A 5 -3.92 -0.09 -11.44
C ASP A 5 -3.60 -0.64 -10.05
N VAL A 6 -2.31 -0.75 -9.71
CA VAL A 6 -1.85 -1.22 -8.40
C VAL A 6 -2.27 -0.24 -7.31
N VAL A 7 -2.05 1.05 -7.57
CA VAL A 7 -2.42 2.15 -6.67
C VAL A 7 -3.94 2.21 -6.48
N ILE A 8 -4.72 2.12 -7.55
CA ILE A 8 -6.19 2.15 -7.48
C ILE A 8 -6.75 0.95 -6.70
N ARG A 9 -6.20 -0.25 -6.88
CA ARG A 9 -6.64 -1.45 -6.15
C ARG A 9 -6.28 -1.40 -4.67
N ALA A 10 -5.06 -0.95 -4.34
CA ALA A 10 -4.66 -0.70 -2.95
C ALA A 10 -5.60 0.33 -2.28
N LEU A 11 -5.92 1.44 -2.97
CA LEU A 11 -6.86 2.44 -2.47
C LEU A 11 -8.28 1.90 -2.24
N ARG A 12 -8.76 0.97 -3.08
CA ARG A 12 -10.07 0.33 -2.88
C ARG A 12 -10.12 -0.51 -1.62
N ILE A 13 -9.06 -1.23 -1.29
CA ILE A 13 -8.97 -2.00 -0.05
C ILE A 13 -9.01 -1.03 1.14
N LEU A 14 -8.24 0.05 1.09
CA LEU A 14 -8.18 1.03 2.18
C LEU A 14 -9.50 1.79 2.39
N LYS A 15 -10.21 2.15 1.31
CA LYS A 15 -11.53 2.79 1.38
C LYS A 15 -12.56 1.93 2.11
N LYS A 16 -12.47 0.59 1.99
CA LYS A 16 -13.36 -0.34 2.69
C LYS A 16 -13.25 -0.22 4.22
N HIS A 17 -12.11 0.24 4.71
CA HIS A 17 -11.82 0.40 6.12
C HIS A 17 -11.83 1.86 6.60
N GLN A 18 -12.34 2.79 5.78
CA GLN A 18 -12.48 4.23 6.12
C GLN A 18 -11.16 4.94 6.51
N TYR A 19 -10.01 4.52 5.98
CA TYR A 19 -8.74 5.16 6.31
C TYR A 19 -8.52 6.47 5.53
N GLY A 20 -8.47 7.59 6.27
CA GLY A 20 -7.94 8.87 5.84
C GLY A 20 -8.64 9.54 4.65
N ASN A 21 -8.10 10.71 4.25
CA ASN A 21 -8.54 11.39 3.03
C ASN A 21 -7.99 10.67 1.80
N PHE A 22 -8.88 10.29 0.87
CA PHE A 22 -8.54 9.57 -0.37
C PHE A 22 -7.36 10.17 -1.14
N TYR A 23 -7.27 11.50 -1.24
CA TYR A 23 -6.21 12.17 -1.99
C TYR A 23 -4.86 12.11 -1.28
N GLU A 24 -4.85 12.24 0.05
CA GLU A 24 -3.63 12.11 0.85
C GLU A 24 -3.12 10.67 0.83
N VAL A 25 -4.02 9.70 1.04
CA VAL A 25 -3.71 8.26 1.02
C VAL A 25 -3.14 7.85 -0.34
N ARG A 26 -3.71 8.37 -1.44
CA ARG A 26 -3.15 8.15 -2.79
C ARG A 26 -1.74 8.70 -2.92
N HIS A 27 -1.47 9.91 -2.45
CA HIS A 27 -0.16 10.52 -2.55
C HIS A 27 0.92 9.71 -1.81
N TYR A 28 0.62 9.23 -0.60
CA TYR A 28 1.52 8.39 0.17
C TYR A 28 1.77 7.03 -0.50
N LEU A 29 0.72 6.39 -1.00
CA LEU A 29 0.84 5.13 -1.76
C LEU A 29 1.67 5.31 -3.03
N ASP A 30 1.39 6.33 -3.82
CA ASP A 30 2.10 6.58 -5.08
C ASP A 30 3.60 6.79 -4.81
N LYS A 31 3.93 7.57 -3.78
CA LYS A 31 5.33 7.77 -3.35
C LYS A 31 5.98 6.47 -2.90
N ALA A 32 5.32 5.68 -2.03
CA ALA A 32 5.85 4.42 -1.51
C ALA A 32 6.05 3.36 -2.61
N LEU A 33 5.12 3.29 -3.57
CA LEU A 33 5.13 2.29 -4.64
C LEU A 33 5.92 2.74 -5.88
N SER A 34 6.29 4.02 -6.00
CA SER A 34 7.04 4.57 -7.14
C SER A 34 8.36 3.85 -7.40
N HIS A 35 8.99 3.33 -6.34
CA HIS A 35 10.26 2.60 -6.39
C HIS A 35 10.10 1.09 -6.62
N LEU A 36 8.87 0.54 -6.59
CA LEU A 36 8.64 -0.88 -6.84
C LEU A 36 8.64 -1.17 -8.35
N SER A 37 9.45 -2.15 -8.72
CA SER A 37 9.43 -2.77 -10.03
C SER A 37 8.42 -3.93 -10.08
N PHE A 38 8.05 -4.38 -11.28
CA PHE A 38 7.11 -5.51 -11.45
C PHE A 38 7.68 -6.84 -10.94
N ASP A 39 8.99 -6.94 -10.77
CA ASP A 39 9.73 -8.08 -10.22
C ASP A 39 10.18 -7.86 -8.76
N ALA A 40 9.61 -6.84 -8.09
CA ALA A 40 9.96 -6.51 -6.71
C ALA A 40 9.86 -7.74 -5.79
N ARG A 41 10.90 -7.93 -4.98
CA ARG A 41 10.93 -9.03 -4.02
C ARG A 41 10.04 -8.69 -2.84
N GLN A 42 9.71 -9.70 -2.06
CA GLN A 42 8.88 -9.52 -0.86
C GLN A 42 9.49 -8.51 0.12
N HIS A 43 10.82 -8.50 0.25
CA HIS A 43 11.54 -7.52 1.05
C HIS A 43 11.33 -6.07 0.57
N ASP A 44 11.26 -5.85 -0.75
CA ASP A 44 11.05 -4.51 -1.31
C ASP A 44 9.62 -4.02 -1.05
N ILE A 45 8.64 -4.93 -1.12
CA ILE A 45 7.23 -4.66 -0.81
C ILE A 45 7.08 -4.31 0.68
N GLU A 46 7.67 -5.10 1.57
CA GLU A 46 7.67 -4.85 3.02
C GLU A 46 8.28 -3.48 3.33
N LYS A 47 9.43 -3.17 2.73
CA LYS A 47 10.10 -1.88 2.89
C LYS A 47 9.28 -0.70 2.36
N ALA A 48 8.57 -0.86 1.25
CA ALA A 48 7.66 0.16 0.72
C ALA A 48 6.51 0.44 1.69
N ILE A 49 5.94 -0.60 2.30
CA ILE A 49 4.86 -0.48 3.29
C ILE A 49 5.36 0.11 4.61
N GLU A 50 6.58 -0.24 5.05
CA GLU A 50 7.20 0.36 6.22
C GLU A 50 7.48 1.86 6.05
N ASN A 51 7.77 2.29 4.83
CA ASN A 51 8.00 3.70 4.50
C ASN A 51 6.71 4.54 4.40
N LEU A 52 5.52 3.93 4.52
CA LEU A 52 4.27 4.69 4.63
C LEU A 52 4.25 5.44 5.97
N ASP A 53 4.09 6.77 5.90
CA ASP A 53 4.06 7.68 7.05
C ASP A 53 3.04 7.20 8.09
N ASP A 54 3.36 7.30 9.38
CA ASP A 54 2.42 6.89 10.46
C ASP A 54 1.08 7.64 10.39
N ARG A 55 1.07 8.85 9.83
CA ARG A 55 -0.13 9.63 9.55
C ARG A 55 -1.05 9.00 8.51
N PHE A 56 -0.51 8.12 7.66
CA PHE A 56 -1.30 7.32 6.71
C PHE A 56 -2.30 6.42 7.43
N TYR A 57 -1.90 5.88 8.59
CA TYR A 57 -2.68 4.87 9.28
C TYR A 57 -3.78 5.48 10.13
N ALA A 58 -3.63 6.74 10.60
CA ALA A 58 -4.60 7.58 11.33
C ALA A 58 -5.43 6.90 12.45
N ALA A 59 -5.14 5.66 12.78
CA ALA A 59 -5.95 4.72 13.55
C ALA A 59 -5.06 3.97 14.56
N SER A 60 -5.67 3.09 15.35
CA SER A 60 -4.98 2.38 16.43
C SER A 60 -3.78 1.55 15.94
N LYS A 61 -2.85 1.17 16.82
CA LYS A 61 -1.72 0.29 16.47
C LYS A 61 -2.18 -1.02 15.82
N GLU A 62 -3.34 -1.51 16.21
CA GLU A 62 -3.95 -2.74 15.69
C GLU A 62 -4.44 -2.54 14.25
N ASP A 63 -5.10 -1.41 13.97
CA ASP A 63 -5.49 -1.02 12.61
C ASP A 63 -4.30 -0.86 11.66
N LYS A 64 -3.20 -0.29 12.16
CA LYS A 64 -1.94 -0.16 11.39
C LYS A 64 -1.41 -1.53 10.97
N GLN A 65 -1.46 -2.53 11.85
CA GLN A 65 -1.00 -3.89 11.54
C GLN A 65 -1.87 -4.53 10.44
N ILE A 66 -3.19 -4.42 10.58
CA ILE A 66 -4.17 -4.97 9.62
C ILE A 66 -3.97 -4.35 8.24
N VAL A 67 -3.78 -3.03 8.17
CA VAL A 67 -3.54 -2.32 6.91
C VAL A 67 -2.24 -2.76 6.25
N LYS A 68 -1.17 -2.91 7.04
CA LYS A 68 0.11 -3.40 6.52
C LYS A 68 -0.03 -4.79 5.92
N GLU A 69 -0.69 -5.71 6.62
CA GLU A 69 -0.91 -7.07 6.12
C GLU A 69 -1.77 -7.07 4.84
N ALA A 70 -2.87 -6.32 4.83
CA ALA A 70 -3.74 -6.22 3.67
C ALA A 70 -3.02 -5.63 2.44
N LEU A 71 -2.18 -4.61 2.64
CA LEU A 71 -1.36 -4.03 1.58
C LEU A 71 -0.28 -5.01 1.10
N THR A 72 0.39 -5.73 2.01
CA THR A 72 1.41 -6.73 1.65
C THR A 72 0.82 -7.83 0.78
N VAL A 73 -0.34 -8.38 1.17
CA VAL A 73 -1.03 -9.41 0.39
C VAL A 73 -1.44 -8.84 -0.98
N CYS A 74 -2.03 -7.65 -1.01
CA CYS A 74 -2.47 -7.01 -2.26
C CYS A 74 -1.31 -6.76 -3.22
N LEU A 75 -0.20 -6.19 -2.74
CA LEU A 75 0.96 -5.89 -3.57
C LEU A 75 1.65 -7.16 -4.06
N ASN A 76 1.74 -8.20 -3.23
CA ASN A 76 2.23 -9.51 -3.69
C ASN A 76 1.34 -10.07 -4.80
N ASP A 77 0.02 -10.06 -4.63
CA ASP A 77 -0.91 -10.57 -5.63
C ASP A 77 -0.83 -9.79 -6.95
N LEU A 78 -0.60 -8.47 -6.88
CA LEU A 78 -0.57 -7.58 -8.05
C LEU A 78 0.78 -7.57 -8.77
N LEU A 79 1.88 -7.67 -8.04
CA LEU A 79 3.22 -7.69 -8.62
C LEU A 79 3.64 -9.10 -9.06
N ARG A 80 3.10 -10.15 -8.43
CA ARG A 80 3.46 -11.54 -8.75
C ARG A 80 2.45 -12.28 -9.64
N LYS A 81 1.25 -11.73 -9.91
CA LYS A 81 0.37 -12.32 -10.94
C LYS A 81 0.95 -12.07 -12.33
N LYS A 82 1.56 -13.14 -12.87
CA LYS A 82 1.67 -13.37 -14.31
C LYS A 82 0.28 -13.58 -14.91
#